data_AF-A0A4Z1QTR7-F1
#
_entry.id   AF-A0A4Z1QTR7-F1
#
_cell.length_a   1.000
_cell.length_b   1.000
_cell.length_c   1.000
_cell.angle_alpha   90.00
_cell.angle_beta   90.00
_cell.angle_gamma   90.00
#
_symmetry.space_group_name_H-M   'P 1'
#
loop_
_entity.id
_entity.type
_entity.pdbx_description
1 polymer ?
#
loop_
_entity_poly.entity_id
_entity_poly.type
_entity_poly.pdbx_seq_one_letter_code
_entity_poly.pdbx_strand_id
1 'polypeptide(L)'
;MTRKWPQFITADLGDSEDDALEMRRRWHEYDRAMKELIAKGGMHQDEDGWWVETATGEIIGPDPEIERPLEADEQAKMKPLRELLPDLAKSIDREIARRGRPKAQTHKIPVNIRLDPEVVEHYKAMGKGWQSHINSDLKKISGIH
;
A
#
# COMPACT_ATOMS: atom_id res chain seq x y z
N MET A 1 38.78 0.38 -6.00
CA MET A 1 37.73 -0.40 -5.30
C MET A 1 36.49 0.48 -5.32
N THR A 2 35.48 0.12 -6.12
CA THR A 2 34.18 0.81 -6.18
C THR A 2 33.58 0.77 -4.78
N ARG A 3 33.28 1.94 -4.22
CA ARG A 3 32.69 2.03 -2.88
C ARG A 3 31.22 1.64 -3.01
N LYS A 4 30.89 0.39 -2.69
CA LYS A 4 29.52 -0.12 -2.79
C LYS A 4 28.61 0.65 -1.84
N TRP A 5 27.49 1.16 -2.37
CA TRP A 5 26.42 1.74 -1.57
C TRP A 5 25.92 0.72 -0.53
N PRO A 6 25.70 1.13 0.73
CA PRO A 6 25.07 0.26 1.71
C PRO A 6 23.61 -0.02 1.29
N GLN A 7 23.01 -1.05 1.89
CA GLN A 7 21.63 -1.44 1.59
C GLN A 7 20.79 -1.36 2.86
N PHE A 8 19.58 -0.81 2.75
CA PHE A 8 18.58 -0.80 3.82
C PHE A 8 17.52 -1.88 3.52
N ILE A 9 17.67 -3.07 4.11
CA ILE A 9 16.79 -4.21 3.86
C ILE A 9 15.92 -4.46 5.10
N THR A 10 14.60 -4.42 4.90
CA THR A 10 13.58 -4.62 5.94
C THR A 10 12.57 -5.71 5.58
N ALA A 11 12.76 -6.42 4.47
CA ALA A 11 11.82 -7.42 3.96
C ALA A 11 11.61 -8.62 4.90
N ASP A 12 12.52 -8.82 5.85
CA ASP A 12 12.46 -9.85 6.90
C ASP A 12 11.72 -9.40 8.17
N LEU A 13 11.41 -8.10 8.31
CA LEU A 13 10.78 -7.53 9.50
C LEU A 13 9.25 -7.58 9.40
N GLY A 14 8.60 -7.84 10.53
CA GLY A 14 7.14 -7.79 10.68
C GLY A 14 6.64 -6.40 11.15
N ASP A 15 5.42 -6.39 11.68
CA ASP A 15 4.75 -5.17 12.17
C ASP A 15 4.83 -5.01 13.71
N SER A 16 5.71 -5.75 14.39
CA SER A 16 5.85 -5.66 15.86
C SER A 16 6.63 -4.42 16.31
N GLU A 17 6.51 -4.05 17.58
CA GLU A 17 7.32 -2.95 18.15
C GLU A 17 8.82 -3.27 18.09
N ASP A 18 9.20 -4.54 18.32
CA ASP A 18 10.60 -4.98 18.23
C ASP A 18 11.12 -4.90 16.79
N ASP A 19 10.29 -5.26 15.80
CA ASP A 19 10.62 -5.10 14.38
C ASP A 19 10.83 -3.62 14.01
N ALA A 20 9.99 -2.72 14.56
CA ALA A 20 10.13 -1.29 14.34
C ALA A 20 11.44 -0.72 14.96
N LEU A 21 11.83 -1.21 16.14
CA LEU A 21 13.10 -0.84 16.78
C LEU A 21 14.30 -1.34 15.96
N GLU A 22 14.25 -2.57 15.47
CA GLU A 22 15.30 -3.15 14.63
C GLU A 22 15.39 -2.43 13.28
N MET A 23 14.26 -2.10 12.64
CA MET A 23 14.21 -1.29 11.44
C MET A 23 14.90 0.08 11.66
N ARG A 24 14.61 0.74 12.78
CA ARG A 24 15.23 2.03 13.13
C ARG A 24 16.75 1.88 13.32
N ARG A 25 17.19 0.84 14.03
CA ARG A 25 18.61 0.56 14.21
C ARG A 25 19.32 0.36 12.87
N ARG A 26 18.75 -0.47 11.98
CA ARG A 26 19.29 -0.72 10.64
C ARG A 26 19.36 0.55 9.80
N TRP A 27 18.35 1.43 9.91
CA TRP A 27 18.37 2.71 9.23
C TRP A 27 19.52 3.61 9.74
N HIS A 28 19.76 3.68 11.05
CA HIS A 28 20.90 4.44 11.58
C HIS A 28 22.27 3.90 11.14
N GLU A 29 22.41 2.58 11.02
CA GLU A 29 23.62 1.94 10.50
C GLU A 29 23.82 2.25 9.01
N TYR A 30 22.73 2.17 8.22
CA TYR A 30 22.69 2.56 6.82
C TYR A 30 23.04 4.04 6.60
N ASP A 31 22.36 4.96 7.30
CA ASP A 31 22.56 6.41 7.24
C ASP A 31 24.00 6.81 7.61
N ARG A 32 24.60 6.16 8.62
CA ARG A 32 26.00 6.41 8.98
C ARG A 32 26.95 5.96 7.87
N ALA A 33 26.79 4.73 7.38
CA ALA A 33 27.64 4.19 6.31
C ALA A 33 27.55 5.07 5.05
N MET A 34 26.34 5.54 4.75
CA MET A 34 26.04 6.49 3.69
C MET A 34 26.76 7.84 3.86
N LYS A 35 26.59 8.50 5.01
CA LYS A 35 27.23 9.79 5.30
C LYS A 35 28.74 9.70 5.23
N GLU A 36 29.33 8.58 5.67
CA GLU A 36 30.75 8.32 5.51
C GLU A 36 31.18 8.21 4.04
N LEU A 37 30.38 7.58 3.19
CA LEU A 37 30.66 7.50 1.75
C LEU A 37 30.59 8.86 1.07
N ILE A 38 29.55 9.63 1.36
CA ILE A 38 29.36 11.00 0.85
C ILE A 38 30.53 11.89 1.29
N ALA A 39 30.90 11.84 2.57
CA ALA A 39 32.01 12.63 3.12
C ALA A 39 33.38 12.26 2.51
N LYS A 40 33.58 11.00 2.12
CA LYS A 40 34.80 10.56 1.43
C LYS A 40 34.86 11.00 -0.05
N GLY A 41 33.79 11.61 -0.58
CA GLY A 41 33.71 12.19 -1.92
C GLY A 41 33.64 11.17 -3.07
N GLY A 42 33.44 11.67 -4.29
CA GLY A 42 33.31 10.87 -5.53
C GLY A 42 31.87 10.61 -5.97
N MET A 43 30.91 11.27 -5.34
CA MET A 43 29.48 11.17 -5.63
C MET A 43 28.87 12.57 -5.61
N HIS A 44 27.82 12.80 -6.40
CA HIS A 44 27.06 14.05 -6.43
C HIS A 44 25.57 13.75 -6.59
N GLN A 45 24.71 14.70 -6.21
CA GLN A 45 23.29 14.62 -6.53
C GLN A 45 23.04 15.22 -7.92
N ASP A 46 22.23 14.52 -8.73
CA ASP A 46 21.72 15.06 -9.99
C ASP A 46 20.54 16.02 -9.77
N GLU A 47 19.94 16.50 -10.87
CA GLU A 47 18.82 17.44 -10.84
C GLU A 47 17.56 16.89 -10.15
N ASP A 48 17.42 15.56 -10.13
CA ASP A 48 16.30 14.84 -9.54
C ASP A 48 16.58 14.39 -8.08
N GLY A 49 17.77 14.72 -7.56
CA GLY A 49 18.18 14.41 -6.18
C GLY A 49 18.74 13.00 -5.99
N TRP A 50 19.02 12.26 -7.07
CA TRP A 50 19.66 10.94 -7.00
C TRP A 50 21.15 11.07 -6.82
N TRP A 51 21.72 10.20 -5.99
CA TRP A 51 23.17 10.12 -5.85
C TRP A 51 23.79 9.33 -6.99
N VAL A 52 24.75 9.95 -7.67
CA VAL A 52 25.44 9.44 -8.85
C VAL A 52 26.95 9.41 -8.61
N GLU A 53 27.61 8.32 -8.98
CA GLU A 53 29.07 8.20 -8.91
C GLU A 53 29.70 9.15 -9.95
N THR A 54 30.50 10.11 -9.50
CA THR A 54 31.08 11.13 -10.37
C THR A 54 32.03 10.54 -11.43
N ALA A 55 32.65 9.39 -11.15
CA ALA A 55 33.61 8.76 -12.06
C ALA A 55 32.96 7.96 -13.20
N THR A 56 31.80 7.35 -12.96
CA THR A 56 31.14 6.43 -13.91
C THR A 56 29.81 6.94 -14.42
N GLY A 57 29.17 7.88 -13.71
CA GLY A 57 27.81 8.33 -13.98
C GLY A 57 26.74 7.32 -13.55
N GLU A 58 27.10 6.28 -12.79
CA GLU A 58 26.15 5.26 -12.34
C GLU A 58 25.30 5.79 -11.19
N ILE A 59 23.97 5.59 -11.27
CA ILE A 59 23.02 5.90 -10.21
C ILE A 59 23.21 4.90 -9.08
N ILE A 60 23.38 5.42 -7.87
CA ILE A 60 23.75 4.61 -6.72
C ILE A 60 22.57 4.42 -5.76
N GLY A 61 21.75 5.45 -5.55
CA GLY A 61 20.56 5.34 -4.69
C GLY A 61 19.90 6.68 -4.35
N PRO A 62 18.71 6.64 -3.71
CA PRO A 62 18.00 7.83 -3.26
C PRO A 62 18.64 8.41 -2.00
N ASP A 63 18.24 9.62 -1.62
CA ASP A 63 18.62 10.22 -0.33
C ASP A 63 18.13 9.37 0.85
N PRO A 64 18.97 9.10 1.88
CA PRO A 64 18.58 8.28 3.04
C PRO A 64 17.39 8.85 3.84
N GLU A 65 17.13 10.15 3.78
CA GLU A 65 15.95 10.75 4.42
C GLU A 65 14.65 10.32 3.74
N ILE A 66 14.68 9.95 2.45
CA ILE A 66 13.52 9.41 1.73
C ILE A 66 13.18 8.01 2.25
N GLU A 67 14.20 7.23 2.61
CA GLU A 67 14.06 5.85 3.10
C GLU A 67 13.89 5.78 4.63
N ARG A 68 13.84 6.92 5.31
CA ARG A 68 13.72 6.98 6.75
C ARG A 68 12.38 6.38 7.20
N PRO A 69 12.41 5.40 8.14
CA PRO A 69 11.21 4.92 8.80
C PRO A 69 10.40 6.07 9.40
N LEU A 70 9.08 5.98 9.29
CA LEU A 70 8.20 6.92 9.95
C LEU A 70 8.27 6.71 11.47
N GLU A 71 8.51 7.79 12.21
CA GLU A 71 8.52 7.73 13.67
C GLU A 71 7.10 7.69 14.25
N ALA A 72 6.92 7.02 15.40
CA ALA A 72 5.60 6.86 16.01
C ALA A 72 4.96 8.21 16.40
N ASP A 73 5.76 9.17 16.83
CA ASP A 73 5.29 10.52 17.17
C ASP A 73 4.98 11.36 15.92
N GLU A 74 5.72 11.17 14.83
CA GLU A 74 5.42 11.75 13.52
C GLU A 74 4.09 11.21 12.99
N GLN A 75 3.86 9.91 13.13
CA GLN A 75 2.60 9.28 12.76
C GLN A 75 1.43 9.79 13.60
N ALA A 76 1.62 10.00 14.90
CA ALA A 76 0.62 10.58 15.78
C ALA A 76 0.26 12.04 15.41
N LYS A 77 1.19 12.78 14.78
CA LYS A 77 0.98 14.15 14.31
C LYS A 77 0.31 14.22 12.93
N MET A 78 0.16 13.08 12.23
CA MET A 78 -0.49 13.06 10.93
C MET A 78 -1.95 13.48 11.04
N LYS A 79 -2.34 14.40 10.17
CA LYS A 79 -3.71 14.92 10.11
C LYS A 79 -4.44 14.36 8.89
N PRO A 80 -5.75 14.08 9.00
CA PRO A 80 -6.53 13.64 7.86
C PRO A 80 -6.49 14.66 6.71
N LEU A 81 -6.49 14.17 5.46
CA LEU A 81 -6.52 15.01 4.26
C LEU A 81 -7.65 16.05 4.29
N ARG A 82 -8.82 15.67 4.82
CA ARG A 82 -9.99 16.55 4.93
C ARG A 82 -9.77 17.72 5.89
N GLU A 83 -8.90 17.56 6.88
CA GLU A 83 -8.54 18.63 7.82
C GLU A 83 -7.46 19.53 7.23
N LEU A 84 -6.39 18.94 6.66
CA LEU A 84 -5.26 19.70 6.11
C LEU A 84 -5.61 20.47 4.83
N LEU A 85 -6.36 19.84 3.93
CA LEU A 85 -6.65 20.36 2.59
C LEU A 85 -8.16 20.25 2.30
N PRO A 86 -8.99 21.04 3.01
CA PRO A 86 -10.44 20.92 2.94
C PRO A 86 -10.99 21.18 1.53
N ASP A 87 -10.39 22.09 0.78
CA ASP A 87 -10.87 22.41 -0.57
C ASP A 87 -10.50 21.33 -1.60
N LEU A 88 -9.32 20.73 -1.47
CA LEU A 88 -8.93 19.57 -2.26
C LEU A 88 -9.85 18.39 -1.97
N ALA A 89 -10.11 18.11 -0.69
CA ALA A 89 -11.05 17.07 -0.29
C ALA A 89 -12.45 17.29 -0.88
N LYS A 90 -12.99 18.51 -0.80
CA LYS A 90 -14.28 18.85 -1.44
C LYS A 90 -14.24 18.69 -2.95
N SER A 91 -13.11 18.94 -3.61
CA SER A 91 -12.98 18.75 -5.06
C SER A 91 -13.01 17.26 -5.43
N ILE A 92 -12.34 16.43 -4.63
CA ILE A 92 -12.33 14.97 -4.78
C ILE A 92 -13.73 14.41 -4.54
N ASP A 93 -14.39 14.82 -3.45
CA ASP A 93 -15.75 14.37 -3.12
C ASP A 93 -16.74 14.76 -4.24
N ARG A 94 -16.63 15.96 -4.81
CA ARG A 94 -17.40 16.39 -5.99
C ARG A 94 -17.14 15.53 -7.21
N GLU A 95 -15.87 15.22 -7.49
CA GLU A 95 -15.50 14.40 -8.64
C GLU A 95 -15.99 12.95 -8.48
N ILE A 96 -15.91 12.38 -7.28
CA ILE A 96 -16.46 11.05 -6.96
C ILE A 96 -17.97 11.05 -7.15
N ALA A 97 -18.67 12.05 -6.61
CA ALA A 97 -20.12 12.17 -6.78
C ALA A 97 -20.52 12.31 -8.26
N ARG A 98 -19.75 13.08 -9.04
CA ARG A 98 -19.95 13.27 -10.49
C ARG A 98 -19.74 11.99 -11.29
N ARG A 99 -18.67 11.23 -10.99
CA ARG A 99 -18.38 9.95 -11.66
C ARG A 99 -19.36 8.86 -11.25
N GLY A 100 -19.86 8.93 -10.02
CA GLY A 100 -20.65 7.86 -9.42
C GLY A 100 -19.83 6.58 -9.20
N ARG A 101 -20.49 5.52 -8.74
CA ARG A 101 -19.86 4.20 -8.66
C ARG A 101 -19.50 3.77 -10.09
N PRO A 102 -18.26 3.27 -10.35
CA PRO A 102 -17.92 2.69 -11.63
C PRO A 102 -19.01 1.70 -12.06
N LYS A 103 -19.53 1.86 -13.28
CA LYS A 103 -20.56 0.97 -13.82
C LYS A 103 -19.99 -0.44 -13.82
N ALA A 104 -20.65 -1.37 -13.12
CA ALA A 104 -20.20 -2.75 -13.16
C ALA A 104 -20.36 -3.26 -14.59
N GLN A 105 -19.34 -3.92 -15.14
CA GLN A 105 -19.42 -4.47 -16.50
C GLN A 105 -20.52 -5.53 -16.61
N THR A 106 -20.77 -6.24 -15.52
CA THR A 106 -21.82 -7.26 -15.39
C THR A 106 -22.57 -7.06 -14.08
N HIS A 107 -23.89 -6.90 -14.15
CA HIS A 107 -24.76 -6.84 -12.98
C HIS A 107 -25.48 -8.19 -12.78
N LYS A 108 -25.72 -8.59 -11.53
CA LYS A 108 -26.63 -9.70 -11.23
C LYS A 108 -28.03 -9.33 -11.72
N ILE A 109 -28.68 -10.23 -12.45
CA ILE A 109 -30.04 -10.01 -12.95
C ILE A 109 -31.02 -10.40 -11.83
N PRO A 110 -31.86 -9.50 -11.32
CA PRO A 110 -32.89 -9.86 -10.35
C PRO A 110 -33.93 -10.74 -11.05
N VAL A 111 -34.11 -11.96 -10.57
CA VAL A 111 -35.09 -12.91 -11.08
C VAL A 111 -36.01 -13.36 -9.95
N ASN A 112 -37.29 -13.58 -10.27
CA ASN A 112 -38.24 -14.16 -9.34
C ASN A 112 -38.29 -15.67 -9.56
N ILE A 113 -37.78 -16.45 -8.60
CA ILE A 113 -37.78 -17.91 -8.62
C ILE A 113 -38.47 -18.44 -7.37
N ARG A 114 -39.16 -19.57 -7.50
CA ARG A 114 -39.69 -20.33 -6.35
C ARG A 114 -38.72 -21.46 -6.04
N LEU A 115 -38.37 -21.58 -4.76
CA LEU A 115 -37.49 -22.61 -4.22
C LEU A 115 -38.25 -23.34 -3.11
N ASP A 116 -37.90 -24.60 -2.86
CA ASP A 116 -38.49 -25.36 -1.77
C ASP A 116 -38.18 -24.71 -0.40
N PRO A 117 -39.11 -24.77 0.57
CA PRO A 117 -38.94 -24.14 1.87
C PRO A 117 -37.66 -24.58 2.59
N GLU A 118 -37.33 -25.87 2.53
CA GLU A 118 -36.13 -26.45 3.16
C GLU A 118 -34.83 -25.83 2.62
N VAL A 119 -34.78 -25.53 1.31
CA VAL A 119 -33.62 -24.89 0.67
C VAL A 119 -33.48 -23.46 1.18
N VAL A 120 -34.59 -22.72 1.25
CA VAL A 120 -34.58 -21.33 1.73
C VAL A 120 -34.16 -21.25 3.19
N GLU A 121 -34.67 -22.15 4.04
CA GLU A 121 -34.31 -22.22 5.46
C GLU A 121 -32.84 -22.56 5.65
N HIS A 122 -32.32 -23.57 4.94
CA HIS A 122 -30.92 -23.97 4.99
C HIS A 122 -29.98 -22.80 4.70
N TYR A 123 -30.22 -22.07 3.60
CA TYR A 123 -29.35 -20.93 3.26
C TYR A 123 -29.57 -19.75 4.21
N LYS A 124 -30.80 -19.42 4.61
CA LYS A 124 -31.05 -18.32 5.56
C LYS A 124 -30.36 -18.52 6.90
N ALA A 125 -30.21 -19.77 7.36
CA ALA A 125 -29.48 -20.10 8.58
C ALA A 125 -27.99 -19.70 8.53
N MET A 126 -27.41 -19.54 7.33
CA MET A 126 -26.03 -19.04 7.13
C MET A 126 -25.89 -17.54 7.42
N GLY A 127 -26.99 -16.81 7.61
CA GLY A 127 -26.99 -15.40 7.98
C GLY A 127 -26.78 -14.43 6.81
N LYS A 128 -26.07 -13.32 7.08
CA LYS A 128 -25.91 -12.22 6.11
C LYS A 128 -25.18 -12.73 4.86
N GLY A 129 -25.83 -12.58 3.70
CA GLY A 129 -25.25 -12.99 2.42
C GLY A 129 -25.71 -14.36 1.91
N TRP A 130 -26.69 -15.00 2.56
CA TRP A 130 -27.24 -16.30 2.12
C TRP A 130 -27.65 -16.37 0.63
N GLN A 131 -28.15 -15.27 0.06
CA GLN A 131 -28.45 -15.17 -1.39
C GLN A 131 -27.20 -15.28 -2.28
N SER A 132 -26.04 -14.82 -1.79
CA SER A 132 -24.77 -14.98 -2.50
C SER A 132 -24.26 -16.42 -2.38
N HIS A 133 -24.51 -17.10 -1.26
CA HIS A 133 -24.17 -18.51 -1.07
C HIS A 133 -24.94 -19.40 -2.05
N ILE A 134 -26.27 -19.28 -2.12
CA ILE A 134 -27.07 -20.05 -3.09
C ILE A 134 -26.65 -19.76 -4.54
N ASN A 135 -26.36 -18.50 -4.89
CA ASN A 135 -25.86 -18.17 -6.22
C ASN A 135 -24.48 -18.81 -6.51
N SER A 136 -23.61 -18.92 -5.51
CA SER A 136 -22.30 -19.57 -5.64
C SER A 136 -22.45 -21.06 -5.90
N ASP A 137 -23.37 -21.74 -5.21
CA ASP A 137 -23.59 -23.17 -5.41
C ASP A 137 -24.28 -23.47 -6.74
N LEU A 138 -25.24 -22.64 -7.16
CA LEU A 138 -25.84 -22.73 -8.50
C LEU A 138 -24.78 -22.58 -9.60
N LYS A 139 -23.82 -21.65 -9.43
CA LYS A 139 -22.68 -21.49 -10.34
C LYS A 139 -21.83 -22.77 -10.43
N LYS A 140 -21.44 -23.33 -9.27
CA LYS A 140 -20.65 -24.57 -9.21
C LYS A 140 -21.34 -25.74 -9.92
N ILE A 141 -22.62 -25.96 -9.63
CA ILE A 141 -23.41 -27.05 -10.21
C ILE A 141 -23.60 -26.86 -11.71
N SER A 142 -23.74 -25.61 -12.17
CA SER A 142 -23.88 -25.28 -13.59
C SER A 142 -22.54 -25.27 -14.35
N GLY A 143 -21.42 -25.49 -13.68
CA GLY A 143 -20.08 -25.38 -14.27
C GLY A 143 -19.69 -23.94 -14.68
N ILE A 144 -20.32 -22.93 -14.08
CA ILE A 144 -20.04 -21.51 -14.34
C ILE A 144 -19.09 -21.00 -13.26
N HIS A 145 -17.98 -20.40 -13.64
CA HIS A 145 -16.97 -19.85 -12.71
C HIS A 145 -17.03 -18.33 -12.76
#